data_AF-A0AAU5X4A7-F1
#
_entry.id   AF-A0AAU5X4A7-F1
#
_cell.length_a   1.000
_cell.length_b   1.000
_cell.length_c   1.000
_cell.angle_alpha   90.00
_cell.angle_beta   90.00
_cell.angle_gamma   90.00
#
_symmetry.space_group_name_H-M   'P 1'
#
loop_
_entity.id
_entity.type
_entity.pdbx_description
1 polymer ?
#
loop_
_entity_poly.entity_id
_entity_poly.type
_entity_poly.pdbx_seq_one_letter_code
_entity_poly.pdbx_strand_id
1 'polypeptide(L)'
;MNVDRKVLLPVSTAALALAAAGFAGAGLAGDGGEHAAVHAGAAPAAATSAVAPHKCGKTPSKNLHLSRTTILKRGKSWVTAKVPYSQTGTPYCNSYGRYRRDCSGFVSMAWGLHTSYWTGSLLGVSKKVSNVKKVAKGDALTHYPKSSARGHVALVVSKGEKGVYVYAEPRTGSYAQKQYWSWKYIKSNHYYGIRYKNVK
;
A
#
# COMPACT_ATOMS: atom_id res chain seq x y z
N MET A 1 42.53 4.31 -13.70
CA MET A 1 43.12 4.68 -12.39
C MET A 1 41.96 5.16 -11.51
N ASN A 2 41.53 4.56 -10.41
CA ASN A 2 41.86 3.32 -9.72
C ASN A 2 40.52 2.77 -9.20
N VAL A 3 40.31 1.48 -9.35
CA VAL A 3 39.22 0.72 -8.73
C VAL A 3 39.79 0.14 -7.45
N ASP A 4 39.24 0.52 -6.29
CA ASP A 4 39.60 -0.11 -5.02
C ASP A 4 38.43 -0.87 -4.39
N ARG A 5 38.82 -2.05 -3.90
CA ARG A 5 38.03 -3.26 -3.70
C ARG A 5 37.42 -3.33 -2.30
N LYS A 6 36.21 -3.89 -2.25
CA LYS A 6 35.67 -4.89 -1.31
C LYS A 6 36.06 -4.80 0.17
N VAL A 7 35.04 -4.72 1.03
CA VAL A 7 35.00 -5.46 2.30
C VAL A 7 33.61 -6.14 2.41
N LEU A 8 33.60 -7.47 2.33
CA LEU A 8 32.48 -8.31 2.77
C LEU A 8 32.55 -8.42 4.30
N LEU A 9 31.42 -8.28 4.99
CA LEU A 9 31.28 -8.67 6.39
C LEU A 9 30.23 -9.80 6.49
N PRO A 10 30.42 -10.77 7.41
CA PRO A 10 29.84 -12.11 7.33
C PRO A 10 28.36 -12.19 7.73
N VAL A 11 27.66 -13.12 7.08
CA VAL A 11 26.32 -13.61 7.45
C VAL A 11 26.47 -14.45 8.72
N SER A 12 25.81 -14.03 9.81
CA SER A 12 25.70 -14.81 11.04
C SER A 12 24.33 -15.48 11.08
N THR A 13 24.30 -16.81 10.94
CA THR A 13 23.13 -17.65 11.15
C THR A 13 23.07 -18.03 12.63
N ALA A 14 22.12 -17.48 13.38
CA ALA A 14 21.76 -17.98 14.70
C ALA A 14 20.40 -18.69 14.61
N ALA A 15 20.44 -20.02 14.64
CA ALA A 15 19.29 -20.84 14.97
C ALA A 15 19.05 -20.74 16.48
N LEU A 16 17.80 -20.51 16.90
CA LEU A 16 17.41 -20.64 18.30
C LEU A 16 16.19 -21.55 18.42
N ALA A 17 16.28 -22.39 19.44
CA ALA A 17 15.63 -23.67 19.62
C ALA A 17 14.14 -23.62 19.96
N LEU A 18 13.49 -24.75 19.68
CA LEU A 18 12.17 -25.15 20.14
C LEU A 18 12.24 -25.48 21.64
N ALA A 19 11.35 -24.92 22.45
CA ALA A 19 11.11 -25.39 23.82
C ALA A 19 9.60 -25.47 24.06
N ALA A 20 9.11 -26.70 24.17
CA ALA A 20 7.77 -27.03 24.62
C ALA A 20 7.74 -27.01 26.16
N ALA A 21 6.80 -26.26 26.74
CA ALA A 21 6.49 -26.35 28.16
C ALA A 21 5.29 -27.27 28.34
N GLY A 22 5.55 -28.51 28.77
CA GLY A 22 4.55 -29.42 29.29
C GLY A 22 4.29 -29.12 30.78
N PHE A 23 3.02 -28.96 31.13
CA PHE A 23 2.53 -28.95 32.50
C PHE A 23 1.66 -30.20 32.67
N ALA A 24 2.06 -31.14 33.55
CA ALA A 24 1.12 -32.00 34.29
C ALA A 24 1.84 -33.00 35.22
N GLY A 25 1.45 -32.95 36.49
CA GLY A 25 1.51 -34.00 37.51
C GLY A 25 0.87 -33.40 38.75
N ALA A 26 0.15 -34.09 39.62
CA ALA A 26 -0.48 -35.41 39.63
C ALA A 26 -1.60 -35.29 40.70
N GLY A 27 -2.73 -35.99 40.54
CA GLY A 27 -3.83 -35.99 41.51
C GLY A 27 -4.63 -37.28 41.43
N LEU A 28 -4.85 -37.89 42.59
CA LEU A 28 -5.20 -39.30 42.81
C LEU A 28 -6.71 -39.62 42.71
N ALA A 29 -6.95 -40.85 42.24
CA ALA A 29 -7.99 -41.83 42.58
C ALA A 29 -9.47 -41.42 42.78
N GLY A 30 -10.35 -42.07 42.00
CA GLY A 30 -11.79 -42.22 42.25
C GLY A 30 -12.39 -43.26 41.31
N ASP A 31 -12.97 -44.30 41.89
CA ASP A 31 -13.55 -45.52 41.29
C ASP A 31 -14.90 -45.27 40.58
N GLY A 32 -15.19 -46.03 39.51
CA GLY A 32 -16.54 -46.20 38.97
C GLY A 32 -16.73 -46.04 37.44
N GLY A 33 -17.12 -47.14 36.78
CA GLY A 33 -18.23 -47.16 35.81
C GLY A 33 -18.02 -46.62 34.37
N GLU A 34 -17.82 -47.56 33.44
CA GLU A 34 -18.66 -47.76 32.23
C GLU A 34 -18.87 -46.64 31.17
N HIS A 35 -18.32 -46.94 29.97
CA HIS A 35 -18.88 -46.74 28.62
C HIS A 35 -19.15 -45.34 28.02
N ALA A 36 -18.46 -45.13 26.87
CA ALA A 36 -18.90 -44.44 25.64
C ALA A 36 -18.65 -42.93 25.44
N ALA A 37 -17.57 -42.68 24.67
CA ALA A 37 -17.56 -41.98 23.37
C ALA A 37 -17.78 -40.45 23.26
N VAL A 38 -16.74 -39.79 22.71
CA VAL A 38 -16.71 -38.71 21.68
C VAL A 38 -17.61 -37.47 21.90
N HIS A 39 -17.13 -36.22 21.93
CA HIS A 39 -16.34 -35.53 20.91
C HIS A 39 -15.61 -34.32 21.53
N ALA A 40 -14.30 -34.26 21.36
CA ALA A 40 -13.54 -33.03 21.58
C ALA A 40 -13.85 -32.04 20.45
N GLY A 41 -14.38 -30.86 20.79
CA GLY A 41 -14.59 -29.76 19.86
C GLY A 41 -13.25 -29.31 19.28
N ALA A 42 -13.07 -29.53 17.98
CA ALA A 42 -11.93 -29.03 17.24
C ALA A 42 -11.99 -27.49 17.16
N ALA A 43 -10.93 -26.82 17.60
CA ALA A 43 -10.73 -25.39 17.38
C ALA A 43 -10.70 -25.09 15.86
N PRO A 44 -11.25 -23.96 15.39
CA PRO A 44 -11.24 -23.64 13.97
C PRO A 44 -9.81 -23.33 13.53
N ALA A 45 -9.27 -24.18 12.64
CA ALA A 45 -8.04 -23.90 11.93
C ALA A 45 -8.18 -22.58 11.16
N ALA A 46 -7.27 -21.63 11.44
CA ALA A 46 -7.17 -20.39 10.69
C ALA A 46 -6.90 -20.73 9.22
N ALA A 47 -7.90 -20.53 8.37
CA ALA A 47 -7.75 -20.66 6.93
C ALA A 47 -6.83 -19.55 6.42
N THR A 48 -5.54 -19.87 6.27
CA THR A 48 -4.62 -19.10 5.44
C THR A 48 -5.08 -19.23 3.99
N SER A 49 -5.98 -18.34 3.56
CA SER A 49 -6.28 -18.17 2.14
C SER A 49 -4.99 -17.74 1.44
N ALA A 50 -4.30 -18.69 0.83
CA ALA A 50 -3.25 -18.42 -0.14
C ALA A 50 -3.89 -17.64 -1.29
N VAL A 51 -3.64 -16.34 -1.34
CA VAL A 51 -4.04 -15.48 -2.46
C VAL A 51 -3.34 -16.02 -3.69
N ALA A 52 -4.11 -16.61 -4.61
CA ALA A 52 -3.60 -17.06 -5.90
C ALA A 52 -2.78 -15.94 -6.55
N PRO A 53 -1.61 -16.24 -7.17
CA PRO A 53 -0.77 -15.23 -7.75
C PRO A 53 -1.56 -14.43 -8.78
N HIS A 54 -1.79 -13.15 -8.50
CA HIS A 54 -2.52 -12.29 -9.42
C HIS A 54 -1.75 -12.21 -10.74
N LYS A 55 -2.34 -12.78 -11.82
CA LYS A 55 -1.84 -12.60 -13.18
C LYS A 55 -1.69 -11.10 -13.44
N CYS A 56 -0.53 -10.73 -13.96
CA CYS A 56 -0.20 -9.35 -14.27
C CYS A 56 -1.16 -8.85 -15.37
N GLY A 57 -1.96 -7.84 -15.04
CA GLY A 57 -2.84 -7.18 -16.01
C GLY A 57 -2.03 -6.41 -17.05
N LYS A 58 -2.68 -6.00 -18.14
CA LYS A 58 -2.05 -5.14 -19.14
C LYS A 58 -2.09 -3.69 -18.68
N THR A 59 -0.92 -3.02 -18.64
CA THR A 59 -0.89 -1.55 -18.50
C THR A 59 -1.60 -0.94 -19.71
N PRO A 60 -2.47 0.07 -19.52
CA PRO A 60 -3.16 0.72 -20.63
C PRO A 60 -2.19 1.27 -21.67
N SER A 61 -2.54 1.22 -22.96
CA SER A 61 -1.77 1.90 -24.01
C SER A 61 -2.00 3.42 -24.04
N LYS A 62 -3.08 3.89 -23.40
CA LYS A 62 -3.43 5.31 -23.25
C LYS A 62 -4.07 5.59 -21.89
N ASN A 63 -4.04 6.85 -21.49
CA ASN A 63 -4.64 7.32 -20.24
C ASN A 63 -6.16 7.05 -20.22
N LEU A 64 -6.62 6.22 -19.28
CA LEU A 64 -8.01 5.78 -19.23
C LEU A 64 -8.97 6.87 -18.77
N HIS A 65 -10.22 6.82 -19.23
CA HIS A 65 -11.31 7.63 -18.71
C HIS A 65 -12.05 6.84 -17.63
N LEU A 66 -11.86 7.20 -16.35
CA LEU A 66 -12.30 6.39 -15.22
C LEU A 66 -13.31 7.15 -14.35
N SER A 67 -14.28 6.42 -13.80
CA SER A 67 -15.09 6.95 -12.69
C SER A 67 -14.24 7.07 -11.42
N ARG A 68 -14.64 7.98 -10.52
CA ARG A 68 -14.02 8.06 -9.17
C ARG A 68 -14.05 6.74 -8.41
N THR A 69 -15.14 5.98 -8.50
CA THR A 69 -15.27 4.67 -7.84
C THR A 69 -14.24 3.68 -8.38
N THR A 70 -14.02 3.66 -9.70
CA THR A 70 -13.01 2.82 -10.33
C THR A 70 -11.60 3.21 -9.88
N ILE A 71 -11.29 4.51 -9.82
CA ILE A 71 -10.00 5.00 -9.31
C ILE A 71 -9.75 4.51 -7.87
N LEU A 72 -10.75 4.60 -7.00
CA LEU A 72 -10.64 4.12 -5.62
C LEU A 72 -10.49 2.60 -5.53
N LYS A 73 -11.20 1.83 -6.36
CA LYS A 73 -11.05 0.36 -6.41
C LYS A 73 -9.63 -0.04 -6.81
N ARG A 74 -9.04 0.67 -7.78
CA ARG A 74 -7.64 0.52 -8.19
C ARG A 74 -6.68 0.87 -7.06
N GLY A 75 -6.87 2.02 -6.40
CA GLY A 75 -6.07 2.41 -5.24
C GLY A 75 -6.15 1.41 -4.09
N LYS A 76 -7.36 0.91 -3.78
CA LYS A 76 -7.59 -0.07 -2.71
C LYS A 76 -6.85 -1.37 -2.96
N SER A 77 -6.81 -1.90 -4.19
CA SER A 77 -6.11 -3.16 -4.46
C SER A 77 -4.62 -3.09 -4.14
N TRP A 78 -4.02 -1.92 -4.34
CA TRP A 78 -2.61 -1.67 -4.06
C TRP A 78 -2.32 -1.56 -2.56
N VAL A 79 -3.17 -0.84 -1.82
CA VAL A 79 -3.06 -0.73 -0.35
C VAL A 79 -3.37 -2.06 0.35
N THR A 80 -4.39 -2.79 -0.09
CA THR A 80 -4.73 -4.11 0.47
C THR A 80 -3.61 -5.12 0.27
N ALA A 81 -2.90 -5.05 -0.86
CA ALA A 81 -1.74 -5.91 -1.12
C ALA A 81 -0.49 -5.52 -0.31
N LYS A 82 -0.53 -4.44 0.48
CA LYS A 82 0.63 -3.87 1.20
C LYS A 82 1.86 -3.81 0.29
N VAL A 83 1.73 -3.17 -0.87
CA VAL A 83 2.86 -3.05 -1.80
C VAL A 83 4.02 -2.32 -1.12
N PRO A 84 5.25 -2.86 -1.10
CA PRO A 84 6.38 -2.19 -0.46
C PRO A 84 6.83 -1.00 -1.30
N TYR A 85 7.23 0.10 -0.65
CA TYR A 85 7.76 1.27 -1.33
C TYR A 85 9.16 1.00 -1.92
N SER A 86 9.38 1.39 -3.17
CA SER A 86 10.71 1.45 -3.78
C SER A 86 10.72 2.35 -5.03
N GLN A 87 11.70 3.26 -5.11
CA GLN A 87 11.94 4.07 -6.32
C GLN A 87 12.83 3.38 -7.34
N THR A 88 13.65 2.40 -6.91
CA THR A 88 14.67 1.74 -7.74
C THR A 88 14.40 0.26 -7.99
N GLY A 89 13.48 -0.34 -7.23
CA GLY A 89 13.16 -1.75 -7.34
C GLY A 89 12.22 -2.07 -8.50
N THR A 90 12.00 -3.36 -8.73
CA THR A 90 11.10 -3.86 -9.78
C THR A 90 9.69 -3.28 -9.62
N PRO A 91 9.07 -2.76 -10.69
CA PRO A 91 7.67 -2.34 -10.71
C PRO A 91 6.74 -3.44 -10.21
N TYR A 92 5.77 -3.07 -9.35
CA TYR A 92 4.73 -3.99 -8.91
C TYR A 92 3.77 -4.25 -10.07
N CYS A 93 3.25 -5.48 -10.13
CA CYS A 93 2.15 -5.78 -11.03
C CYS A 93 0.92 -6.29 -10.27
N ASN A 94 -0.24 -5.85 -10.71
CA ASN A 94 -1.55 -6.38 -10.31
C ASN A 94 -2.46 -6.50 -11.54
N SER A 95 -3.75 -6.76 -11.33
CA SER A 95 -4.76 -6.86 -12.40
C SER A 95 -4.93 -5.60 -13.26
N TYR A 96 -4.34 -4.47 -12.86
CA TYR A 96 -4.45 -3.18 -13.55
C TYR A 96 -3.20 -2.76 -14.34
N GLY A 97 -2.15 -3.59 -14.32
CA GLY A 97 -0.89 -3.33 -15.01
C GLY A 97 0.32 -3.32 -14.08
N ARG A 98 1.45 -2.92 -14.67
CA ARG A 98 2.76 -2.83 -14.01
C ARG A 98 3.16 -1.38 -13.82
N TYR A 99 3.46 -0.98 -12.59
CA TYR A 99 3.81 0.41 -12.23
C TYR A 99 4.92 0.47 -11.17
N ARG A 100 5.68 1.57 -11.15
CA ARG A 100 6.70 1.80 -10.11
C ARG A 100 6.06 1.81 -8.71
N ARG A 101 6.79 1.31 -7.72
CA ARG A 101 6.33 1.21 -6.33
C ARG A 101 6.62 2.46 -5.51
N ASP A 102 6.37 3.62 -6.08
CA ASP A 102 6.51 4.89 -5.37
C ASP A 102 5.20 5.69 -5.38
N CYS A 103 5.20 6.84 -4.69
CA CYS A 103 4.03 7.70 -4.56
C CYS A 103 3.34 8.01 -5.91
N SER A 104 4.14 8.38 -6.91
CA SER A 104 3.64 8.77 -8.23
C SER A 104 3.28 7.58 -9.12
N GLY A 105 3.99 6.45 -9.00
CA GLY A 105 3.65 5.19 -9.66
C GLY A 105 2.33 4.61 -9.15
N PHE A 106 2.09 4.67 -7.84
CA PHE A 106 0.82 4.30 -7.22
C PHE A 106 -0.34 5.17 -7.75
N VAL A 107 -0.20 6.50 -7.77
CA VAL A 107 -1.27 7.37 -8.28
C VAL A 107 -1.47 7.18 -9.79
N SER A 108 -0.40 6.91 -10.54
CA SER A 108 -0.50 6.55 -11.96
C SER A 108 -1.33 5.28 -12.18
N MET A 109 -1.09 4.26 -11.36
CA MET A 109 -1.89 3.03 -11.37
C MET A 109 -3.35 3.32 -11.03
N ALA A 110 -3.61 4.08 -9.98
CA ALA A 110 -4.97 4.39 -9.53
C ALA A 110 -5.77 5.18 -10.58
N TRP A 111 -5.13 6.14 -11.27
CA TRP A 111 -5.72 6.92 -12.35
C TRP A 111 -5.78 6.19 -13.71
N GLY A 112 -5.19 5.00 -13.81
CA GLY A 112 -5.17 4.23 -15.07
C GLY A 112 -4.38 4.93 -16.16
N LEU A 113 -3.23 5.49 -15.78
CA LEU A 113 -2.31 6.10 -16.73
C LEU A 113 -1.55 5.02 -17.51
N HIS A 114 -1.15 5.33 -18.73
CA HIS A 114 -0.44 4.38 -19.60
C HIS A 114 1.01 4.11 -19.19
N THR A 115 1.55 4.92 -18.27
CA THR A 115 2.91 4.79 -17.76
C THR A 115 2.97 5.23 -16.30
N SER A 116 4.09 4.93 -15.63
CA SER A 116 4.38 5.46 -14.29
C SER A 116 4.94 6.87 -14.40
N TYR A 117 4.08 7.87 -14.32
CA TYR A 117 4.49 9.26 -14.25
C TYR A 117 5.28 9.52 -12.97
N TRP A 118 6.19 10.48 -12.99
CA TRP A 118 6.79 11.07 -11.80
C TRP A 118 5.98 12.29 -11.34
N THR A 119 6.14 12.74 -10.10
CA THR A 119 5.23 13.70 -9.43
C THR A 119 4.92 14.98 -10.23
N GLY A 120 5.90 15.63 -10.85
CA GLY A 120 5.66 16.83 -11.67
C GLY A 120 5.12 16.52 -13.06
N SER A 121 5.44 15.37 -13.66
CA SER A 121 4.77 14.96 -14.92
C SER A 121 3.29 14.60 -14.71
N LEU A 122 2.87 14.23 -13.49
CA LEU A 122 1.45 14.11 -13.15
C LEU A 122 0.68 15.43 -13.30
N LEU A 123 1.37 16.57 -13.20
CA LEU A 123 0.76 17.89 -13.42
C LEU A 123 0.33 18.07 -14.89
N GLY A 124 1.01 17.42 -15.84
CA GLY A 124 0.63 17.46 -17.26
C GLY A 124 -0.69 16.73 -17.57
N VAL A 125 -1.04 15.70 -16.79
CA VAL A 125 -2.27 14.91 -16.94
C VAL A 125 -3.37 15.28 -15.94
N SER A 126 -3.15 16.31 -15.13
CA SER A 126 -4.09 16.77 -14.13
C SER A 126 -4.37 18.27 -14.25
N LYS A 127 -5.39 18.73 -13.55
CA LYS A 127 -5.69 20.15 -13.35
C LYS A 127 -5.62 20.47 -11.87
N LYS A 128 -5.09 21.64 -11.52
CA LYS A 128 -5.07 22.10 -10.14
C LYS A 128 -6.51 22.31 -9.65
N VAL A 129 -6.82 21.82 -8.46
CA VAL A 129 -8.08 22.12 -7.78
C VAL A 129 -7.95 23.52 -7.18
N SER A 130 -8.94 24.39 -7.44
CA SER A 130 -8.86 25.81 -7.09
C SER A 130 -8.63 26.08 -5.60
N ASN A 131 -9.13 25.20 -4.74
CA ASN A 131 -8.90 25.22 -3.30
C ASN A 131 -8.78 23.77 -2.81
N VAL A 132 -7.80 23.49 -1.95
CA VAL A 132 -7.55 22.13 -1.44
C VAL A 132 -8.75 21.54 -0.70
N LYS A 133 -9.63 22.35 -0.08
CA LYS A 133 -10.87 21.87 0.55
C LYS A 133 -11.93 21.40 -0.47
N LYS A 134 -11.77 21.74 -1.76
CA LYS A 134 -12.64 21.30 -2.88
C LYS A 134 -12.16 20.00 -3.53
N VAL A 135 -11.15 19.33 -2.97
CA VAL A 135 -10.80 17.96 -3.39
C VAL A 135 -11.99 17.02 -3.15
N ALA A 136 -12.11 16.05 -4.04
CA ALA A 136 -13.08 14.97 -4.02
C ALA A 136 -12.35 13.63 -3.98
N LYS A 137 -13.09 12.57 -3.66
CA LYS A 137 -12.55 11.20 -3.73
C LYS A 137 -12.03 10.91 -5.14
N GLY A 138 -10.84 10.31 -5.25
CA GLY A 138 -10.15 10.07 -6.52
C GLY A 138 -9.29 11.24 -7.03
N ASP A 139 -9.39 12.44 -6.46
CA ASP A 139 -8.37 13.48 -6.63
C ASP A 139 -7.09 13.08 -5.89
N ALA A 140 -6.00 13.80 -6.11
CA ALA A 140 -4.76 13.63 -5.35
C ALA A 140 -4.33 14.92 -4.65
N LEU A 141 -3.65 14.76 -3.53
CA LEU A 141 -2.91 15.83 -2.87
C LEU A 141 -1.44 15.69 -3.25
N THR A 142 -0.83 16.75 -3.75
CA THR A 142 0.59 16.76 -4.08
C THR A 142 1.28 18.00 -3.52
N HIS A 143 2.55 17.87 -3.15
CA HIS A 143 3.47 18.98 -3.19
C HIS A 143 4.52 18.67 -4.24
N TYR A 144 4.94 19.69 -4.98
CA TYR A 144 6.07 19.58 -5.90
C TYR A 144 6.81 20.91 -5.91
N PRO A 145 7.82 21.08 -5.03
CA PRO A 145 8.72 22.21 -5.09
C PRO A 145 9.62 22.09 -6.31
N LYS A 146 9.52 23.05 -7.23
CA LYS A 146 10.36 23.09 -8.44
C LYS A 146 11.86 23.14 -8.10
N SER A 147 12.22 23.67 -6.93
CA SER A 147 13.60 23.84 -6.47
C SER A 147 14.30 22.56 -6.06
N SER A 148 13.59 21.48 -5.72
CA SER A 148 14.21 20.25 -5.21
C SER A 148 14.01 19.04 -6.11
N ALA A 149 13.14 19.13 -7.13
CA ALA A 149 12.64 18.01 -7.93
C ALA A 149 12.05 16.83 -7.12
N ARG A 150 11.95 16.96 -5.78
CA ARG A 150 11.42 15.95 -4.86
C ARG A 150 10.02 16.38 -4.45
N GLY A 151 9.03 15.74 -5.05
CA GLY A 151 7.62 15.91 -4.67
C GLY A 151 7.02 14.65 -4.09
N HIS A 152 5.90 14.81 -3.41
CA HIS A 152 5.07 13.70 -2.93
C HIS A 152 3.66 13.82 -3.49
N VAL A 153 2.97 12.69 -3.62
CA VAL A 153 1.57 12.64 -4.01
C VAL A 153 0.84 11.50 -3.31
N ALA A 154 -0.41 11.75 -2.91
CA ALA A 154 -1.29 10.76 -2.30
C ALA A 154 -2.71 10.88 -2.85
N LEU A 155 -3.43 9.77 -2.93
CA LEU A 155 -4.78 9.70 -3.48
C LEU A 155 -5.83 9.96 -2.40
N VAL A 156 -6.73 10.92 -2.61
CA VAL A 156 -7.84 11.23 -1.69
C VAL A 156 -8.91 10.14 -1.77
N VAL A 157 -9.27 9.57 -0.61
CA VAL A 157 -10.25 8.48 -0.49
C VAL A 157 -11.58 8.99 0.03
N SER A 158 -11.55 9.82 1.07
CA SER A 158 -12.74 10.46 1.63
C SER A 158 -12.37 11.78 2.29
N LYS A 159 -13.36 12.65 2.44
CA LYS A 159 -13.23 13.98 3.04
C LYS A 159 -14.15 14.10 4.23
N GLY A 160 -13.65 14.65 5.32
CA GLY A 160 -14.43 15.09 6.47
C GLY A 160 -14.18 16.57 6.75
N GLU A 161 -14.79 17.08 7.81
CA GLU A 161 -14.67 18.49 8.19
C GLU A 161 -13.23 18.87 8.58
N LYS A 162 -12.52 17.98 9.29
CA LYS A 162 -11.19 18.24 9.87
C LYS A 162 -10.02 17.81 8.97
N GLY A 163 -10.28 17.10 7.88
CA GLY A 163 -9.24 16.57 7.00
C GLY A 163 -9.74 15.56 5.98
N VAL A 164 -8.82 14.73 5.48
CA VAL A 164 -9.10 13.68 4.51
C VAL A 164 -8.44 12.37 4.92
N TYR A 165 -9.03 11.26 4.48
CA TYR A 165 -8.29 10.01 4.36
C TYR A 165 -7.67 9.91 2.98
N VAL A 166 -6.42 9.46 2.94
CA VAL A 166 -5.68 9.21 1.71
C VAL A 166 -5.17 7.78 1.64
N TYR A 167 -4.94 7.29 0.44
CA TYR A 167 -4.04 6.17 0.18
C TYR A 167 -2.69 6.74 -0.24
N ALA A 168 -1.62 6.28 0.41
CA ALA A 168 -0.28 6.81 0.21
C ALA A 168 0.77 5.70 0.20
N GLU A 169 1.82 5.96 -0.56
CA GLU A 169 3.10 5.27 -0.54
C GLU A 169 4.10 6.26 0.07
N PRO A 170 4.32 6.23 1.40
CA PRO A 170 4.84 7.39 2.11
C PRO A 170 6.36 7.52 2.03
N ARG A 171 7.12 6.43 2.19
CA ARG A 171 8.60 6.46 2.18
C ARG A 171 9.24 5.08 2.04
N THR A 172 10.53 5.06 1.74
CA THR A 172 11.35 3.84 1.77
C THR A 172 11.22 3.10 3.10
N GLY A 173 11.15 1.77 3.04
CA GLY A 173 10.97 0.90 4.20
C GLY A 173 9.53 0.85 4.74
N SER A 174 8.56 1.42 4.01
CA SER A 174 7.14 1.30 4.34
C SER A 174 6.35 0.61 3.22
N TYR A 175 5.06 0.40 3.46
CA TYR A 175 4.13 -0.18 2.51
C TYR A 175 3.02 0.83 2.18
N ALA A 176 2.36 0.62 1.04
CA ALA A 176 1.12 1.29 0.70
C ALA A 176 0.12 1.20 1.86
N GLN A 177 -0.40 2.35 2.30
CA GLN A 177 -1.27 2.40 3.46
C GLN A 177 -2.34 3.50 3.36
N LYS A 178 -3.40 3.34 4.15
CA LYS A 178 -4.40 4.38 4.38
C LYS A 178 -3.93 5.29 5.51
N GLN A 179 -3.96 6.60 5.31
CA GLN A 179 -3.57 7.60 6.31
C GLN A 179 -4.66 8.65 6.48
N TYR A 180 -4.73 9.28 7.64
CA TYR A 180 -5.53 10.48 7.88
C TYR A 180 -4.63 11.71 7.88
N TRP A 181 -4.97 12.72 7.08
CA TRP A 181 -4.26 14.00 7.02
C TRP A 181 -5.24 15.13 7.38
N SER A 182 -4.92 15.89 8.44
CA SER A 182 -5.69 17.07 8.81
C SER A 182 -5.50 18.20 7.80
N TRP A 183 -6.47 19.12 7.69
CA TRP A 183 -6.29 20.32 6.86
C TRP A 183 -5.10 21.16 7.29
N LYS A 184 -4.78 21.17 8.59
CA LYS A 184 -3.57 21.82 9.13
C LYS A 184 -2.31 21.16 8.58
N TYR A 185 -2.20 19.83 8.64
CA TYR A 185 -1.07 19.08 8.08
C TYR A 185 -0.88 19.38 6.58
N ILE A 186 -1.96 19.33 5.81
CA ILE A 186 -1.94 19.61 4.36
C ILE A 186 -1.41 21.02 4.07
N LYS A 187 -1.91 22.02 4.81
CA LYS A 187 -1.45 23.42 4.67
C LYS A 187 0.02 23.58 5.07
N SER A 188 0.40 23.06 6.25
CA SER A 188 1.76 23.18 6.78
C SER A 188 2.82 22.48 5.93
N ASN A 189 2.43 21.45 5.17
CA ASN A 189 3.33 20.71 4.27
C ASN A 189 3.16 21.11 2.80
N HIS A 190 2.51 22.24 2.53
CA HIS A 190 2.33 22.83 1.21
C HIS A 190 1.68 21.93 0.16
N TYR A 191 0.83 20.99 0.59
CA TYR A 191 0.05 20.16 -0.32
C TYR A 191 -1.07 20.98 -0.96
N TYR A 192 -1.27 20.79 -2.26
CA TYR A 192 -2.40 21.29 -3.01
C TYR A 192 -3.11 20.15 -3.75
N GLY A 193 -4.39 20.38 -4.07
CA GLY A 193 -5.20 19.41 -4.79
C GLY A 193 -4.93 19.41 -6.29
N ILE A 194 -4.84 18.23 -6.88
CA ILE A 194 -4.85 18.00 -8.33
C ILE A 194 -5.93 16.99 -8.68
N ARG A 195 -6.59 17.21 -9.81
CA ARG A 195 -7.67 16.37 -10.33
C ARG A 195 -7.27 15.82 -11.68
N TYR A 196 -7.33 14.51 -11.83
CA TYR A 196 -7.06 13.85 -13.10
C TYR A 196 -7.95 14.40 -14.22
N LYS A 197 -7.40 14.70 -15.40
CA LYS A 197 -8.16 15.31 -16.50
C LYS A 197 -9.27 14.39 -17.04
N ASN A 198 -9.07 13.07 -16.98
CA ASN A 198 -10.01 12.09 -17.56
C ASN A 198 -10.87 11.39 -16.49
N VAL A 199 -11.10 12.03 -15.35
CA VAL A 199 -12.04 11.52 -14.32
C VAL A 199 -13.48 11.86 -14.68
N LYS A 200 -14.38 10.88 -14.55
CA LYS A 200 -15.84 11.04 -14.60
C LYS A 200 -16.37 11.26 -13.17
#